data_AF-A0A9E3SNY0-F1
#
_entry.id   AF-A0A9E3SNY0-F1
#
_cell.length_a   1.000
_cell.length_b   1.000
_cell.length_c   1.000
_cell.angle_alpha   90.00
_cell.angle_beta   90.00
_cell.angle_gamma   90.00
#
_symmetry.space_group_name_H-M   'P 1'
#
loop_
_entity.id
_entity.type
_entity.pdbx_description
1 polymer ?
#
loop_
_entity_poly.entity_id
_entity_poly.type
_entity_poly.pdbx_seq_one_letter_code
_entity_poly.pdbx_strand_id
1 'polypeptide(L)' 'RELLEVAIQGSGAFRRFKDVLSRYPEAQEIWFRFRDERENLRMTDWLASQGIEPEFE' A
#
# COMPACT_ATOMS: atom_id res chain seq x y z
N ARG A 1 -8.43 -22.09 -7.09
CA ARG A 1 -8.25 -21.20 -5.93
C ARG A 1 -7.42 -20.03 -6.38
N GLU A 2 -7.96 -18.83 -6.28
CA GLU A 2 -7.35 -17.63 -6.84
C GLU A 2 -6.00 -17.35 -6.16
N LEU A 3 -4.96 -17.08 -6.95
CA LEU A 3 -3.57 -16.93 -6.46
C LEU A 3 -3.45 -15.89 -5.34
N LEU A 4 -4.34 -14.89 -5.35
CA LEU A 4 -4.38 -13.82 -4.36
C LEU A 4 -4.83 -14.29 -2.97
N GLU A 5 -5.85 -15.15 -2.89
CA GLU A 5 -6.36 -15.68 -1.62
C GLU A 5 -5.30 -16.48 -0.86
N VAL A 6 -4.44 -17.21 -1.58
CA VAL A 6 -3.34 -17.97 -0.98
C VAL A 6 -2.19 -17.03 -0.61
N ALA A 7 -1.94 -16.01 -1.42
CA ALA A 7 -0.88 -15.03 -1.17
C ALA A 7 -1.12 -14.25 0.12
N ILE A 8 -2.37 -13.96 0.51
CA ILE A 8 -2.67 -13.13 1.70
C ILE A 8 -2.67 -13.89 3.04
N GLN A 9 -2.49 -15.22 3.05
CA GLN A 9 -2.58 -16.04 4.26
C GLN A 9 -1.20 -16.30 4.88
N GLY A 10 -1.08 -16.15 6.20
CA GLY A 10 0.11 -16.55 6.99
C GLY A 10 1.33 -15.62 6.89
N SER A 11 2.43 -16.01 7.53
CA SER A 11 3.67 -15.25 7.51
C SER A 11 4.25 -15.17 6.09
N GLY A 12 4.77 -13.98 5.74
CA GLY A 12 5.28 -13.71 4.39
C GLY A 12 4.20 -13.51 3.32
N ALA A 13 2.92 -13.39 3.71
CA ALA A 13 1.83 -13.11 2.79
C ALA A 13 2.07 -11.86 1.93
N PHE A 14 2.47 -10.77 2.58
CA PHE A 14 2.80 -9.52 1.90
C PHE A 14 3.99 -9.65 0.93
N ARG A 15 4.98 -10.50 1.26
CA ARG A 15 6.10 -10.79 0.34
C ARG A 15 5.60 -11.52 -0.91
N ARG A 16 4.81 -12.58 -0.74
CA ARG A 16 4.21 -13.31 -1.88
C ARG A 16 3.31 -12.41 -2.73
N PHE A 17 2.52 -11.54 -2.12
CA PHE A 17 1.74 -10.54 -2.83
C PHE A 17 2.62 -9.66 -3.72
N LYS A 18 3.71 -9.08 -3.17
CA LYS A 18 4.66 -8.28 -3.95
C LYS A 18 5.37 -9.07 -5.05
N ASP A 19 5.72 -10.33 -4.79
CA ASP A 19 6.36 -11.22 -5.77
C ASP A 19 5.43 -11.56 -6.94
N VAL A 20 4.12 -11.59 -6.72
CA VAL A 20 3.11 -11.72 -7.79
C VAL A 20 2.94 -10.38 -8.51
N LEU A 21 2.80 -9.29 -7.76
CA LEU A 21 2.57 -7.95 -8.30
C LEU A 21 3.70 -7.50 -9.24
N SER A 22 4.95 -7.84 -8.95
CA SER A 22 6.11 -7.49 -9.79
C SER A 22 6.06 -8.10 -11.20
N ARG A 23 5.21 -9.11 -11.43
CA ARG A 23 4.99 -9.73 -12.74
C ARG A 23 3.97 -8.99 -13.61
N TYR A 24 3.29 -7.98 -13.05
CA TYR A 24 2.21 -7.24 -13.69
C TYR A 24 2.43 -5.72 -13.53
N PRO A 25 3.21 -5.07 -14.42
CA PRO A 25 3.60 -3.66 -14.27
C PRO A 25 2.42 -2.69 -14.11
N GLU A 26 1.33 -2.87 -14.87
CA GLU A 26 0.14 -2.01 -14.78
C GLU A 26 -0.54 -2.13 -13.40
N ALA A 27 -0.71 -3.35 -12.90
CA ALA A 27 -1.27 -3.58 -11.58
C ALA A 27 -0.35 -3.06 -10.46
N GLN A 28 0.97 -3.14 -10.67
CA GLN A 28 1.97 -2.59 -9.76
C GLN A 28 1.87 -1.07 -9.64
N GLU A 29 1.71 -0.37 -10.75
CA GLU A 29 1.51 1.08 -10.77
C GLU A 29 0.23 1.49 -10.03
N ILE A 30 -0.88 0.80 -10.31
CA ILE A 30 -2.16 1.01 -9.61
C ILE A 30 -2.00 0.80 -8.11
N TRP A 31 -1.30 -0.27 -7.71
CA TRP A 31 -1.04 -0.55 -6.30
C TRP A 31 -0.17 0.51 -5.62
N PHE A 32 0.87 1.01 -6.29
CA PHE A 32 1.72 2.06 -5.72
C PHE A 32 0.94 3.35 -5.50
N ARG A 33 0.14 3.79 -6.49
CA ARG A 33 -0.75 4.96 -6.29
C ARG A 33 -1.67 4.77 -5.09
N PHE A 34 -2.34 3.62 -5.02
CA PHE A 34 -3.23 3.31 -3.90
C PHE A 34 -2.50 3.32 -2.55
N ARG A 35 -1.31 2.71 -2.47
CA ARG A 35 -0.51 2.69 -1.24
C ARG A 35 -0.15 4.12 -0.83
N ASP A 36 0.38 4.91 -1.76
CA ASP A 36 0.90 6.24 -1.49
C ASP A 36 -0.24 7.19 -1.04
N GLU A 37 -1.42 7.10 -1.66
CA GLU A 37 -2.63 7.82 -1.20
C GLU A 37 -2.99 7.44 0.25
N ARG A 38 -2.96 6.15 0.58
CA ARG A 38 -3.30 5.68 1.94
C ARG A 38 -2.22 6.06 2.96
N GLU A 39 -0.95 6.08 2.58
CA GLU A 39 0.14 6.53 3.43
C GLU A 39 0.04 8.03 3.69
N ASN A 40 -0.21 8.83 2.66
CA ASN A 40 -0.43 10.28 2.78
C ASN A 40 -1.61 10.60 3.69
N LEU A 41 -2.76 9.95 3.50
CA LEU A 41 -3.93 10.15 4.36
C LEU A 41 -3.61 9.84 5.83
N ARG A 42 -2.94 8.70 6.11
CA ARG A 42 -2.56 8.35 7.48
C ARG A 42 -1.58 9.34 8.09
N MET A 43 -0.63 9.84 7.29
CA MET A 43 0.32 10.85 7.72
C MET A 43 -0.39 12.15 8.05
N THR A 44 -1.27 12.64 7.18
CA THR A 44 -2.07 13.85 7.40
C THR A 44 -2.97 13.72 8.61
N ASP A 45 -3.68 12.59 8.76
CA ASP A 45 -4.53 12.33 9.93
C ASP A 45 -3.70 12.33 11.22
N TRP A 46 -2.52 11.72 11.19
CA TRP A 46 -1.62 11.71 12.34
C TRP A 46 -1.11 13.13 12.66
N LEU A 47 -0.65 13.90 11.67
CA LEU A 47 -0.20 15.28 11.86
C LEU A 47 -1.31 16.16 12.42
N ALA A 48 -2.52 16.06 11.88
CA ALA A 48 -3.68 16.76 12.39
C ALA A 48 -4.00 16.39 13.85
N SER A 49 -3.84 15.12 14.23
CA SER A 49 -3.99 14.68 15.63
C SER A 49 -2.96 15.30 16.58
N GLN A 50 -1.82 15.73 16.06
CA GLN A 50 -0.77 16.44 16.81
C GLN A 50 -0.89 17.97 16.70
N GLY A 51 -1.90 18.48 15.98
CA GLY A 51 -2.05 19.92 15.71
C GLY A 51 -0.99 20.48 14.76
N ILE A 52 -0.42 19.64 13.90
CA ILE A 52 0.60 20.01 12.92
C ILE A 52 -0.04 20.10 11.53
N GLU A 53 0.15 21.20 10.82
CA GLU A 53 -0.27 21.35 9.43
C GLU A 53 0.82 20.85 8.49
N PRO A 54 0.49 19.95 7.53
CA PRO A 54 1.47 19.51 6.53
C PRO A 54 1.68 20.60 5.47
N GLU A 55 2.94 20.94 5.22
CA GLU A 55 3.35 21.70 4.03
C GLU A 55 3.75 20.72 2.93
N PHE A 56 3.03 20.75 1.82
CA PHE A 56 3.39 20.02 0.61
C PHE A 56 3.83 21.04 -0.44
N GLU A 57 5.01 20.83 -1.05
CA GLU A 57 5.51 21.64 -2.18
C GLU A 57 4.76 21.35 -3.49
#